data_AF-A0A132NJZ0-F1
#
_entry.id   AF-A0A132NJZ0-F1
#
_cell.length_a   1.000
_cell.length_b   1.000
_cell.length_c   1.000
_cell.angle_alpha   90.00
_cell.angle_beta   90.00
_cell.angle_gamma   90.00
#
_symmetry.space_group_name_H-M   'P 1'
#
loop_
_entity.id
_entity.type
_entity.pdbx_description
1 polymer ?
#
loop_
_entity_poly.entity_id
_entity_poly.type
_entity_poly.pdbx_seq_one_letter_code
_entity_poly.pdbx_strand_id
1 'polypeptide(L)'
;MTGWDRALAGEPWYPEAPAGHGGSGGFEDPAVLRPPDLGRAWHRDFHYPRGVVPLGAALVADLVRGAQQAVRTLRLSASGGLAARFVGPYVYLGTARADPPSAAERAAALADVRGYPARFRGHWAAARAELEARLRELEQAPVEDFDPPALGAYLARAWQVHARAWQVHFEVMYRLLASHELIRDELAGLGVDGDELLRLLHAEDNSVLAGDRALSALAASARRAGLAHLFTEHSGPLLPRLARHEAAAAWLAEFREFLAVYGQRCDALGDLTRPSWVEDPEQPLALVRMLLLG
;
A
#
# COMPACT_ATOMS: atom_id res chain seq x y z
N MET A 1 0.70 -16.97 -15.11
CA MET A 1 -0.64 -17.61 -15.09
C MET A 1 -0.52 -19.11 -15.30
N THR A 2 -1.32 -19.90 -14.59
CA THR A 2 -1.39 -21.36 -14.75
C THR A 2 -2.36 -21.76 -15.88
N GLY A 3 -2.39 -23.04 -16.26
CA GLY A 3 -3.36 -23.57 -17.23
C GLY A 3 -4.82 -23.49 -16.73
N TRP A 4 -5.02 -23.60 -15.42
CA TRP A 4 -6.33 -23.47 -14.77
C TRP A 4 -6.86 -22.03 -14.86
N ASP A 5 -6.02 -21.01 -14.63
CA ASP A 5 -6.44 -19.61 -14.70
C ASP A 5 -6.93 -19.22 -16.10
N ARG A 6 -6.33 -19.81 -17.14
CA ARG A 6 -6.72 -19.56 -18.53
C ARG A 6 -8.07 -20.18 -18.90
N ALA A 7 -8.42 -21.30 -18.27
CA ALA A 7 -9.70 -21.97 -18.49
C ALA A 7 -10.90 -21.17 -17.93
N LEU A 8 -10.65 -20.28 -16.97
CA LEU A 8 -11.65 -19.41 -16.34
C LEU A 8 -11.81 -18.06 -17.05
N ALA A 9 -11.17 -17.85 -18.21
CA ALA A 9 -11.30 -16.61 -18.96
C ALA A 9 -12.76 -16.41 -19.44
N GLY A 10 -13.36 -15.27 -19.08
CA GLY A 10 -14.75 -14.95 -19.39
C GLY A 10 -15.77 -15.31 -18.31
N GLU A 11 -15.37 -16.06 -17.28
CA GLU A 11 -16.22 -16.33 -16.12
C GLU A 11 -16.40 -15.07 -15.26
N PRO A 12 -17.60 -14.77 -14.75
CA PRO A 12 -17.79 -13.69 -13.80
C PRO A 12 -16.87 -13.83 -12.59
N TRP A 13 -16.20 -12.74 -12.20
CA TRP A 13 -15.30 -12.75 -11.05
C TRP A 13 -16.04 -12.85 -9.71
N TYR A 14 -17.31 -12.44 -9.67
CA TYR A 14 -18.26 -12.59 -8.56
C TYR A 14 -19.68 -12.77 -9.11
N PRO A 15 -20.57 -13.55 -8.46
CA PRO A 15 -21.97 -13.66 -8.87
C PRO A 15 -22.62 -12.29 -8.94
N GLU A 16 -23.29 -11.96 -10.05
CA GLU A 16 -23.97 -10.68 -10.26
C GLU A 16 -23.07 -9.43 -10.20
N ALA A 17 -21.74 -9.58 -10.34
CA ALA A 17 -20.85 -8.44 -10.42
C ALA A 17 -21.32 -7.46 -11.51
N PRO A 18 -21.49 -6.16 -11.21
CA PRO A 18 -21.90 -5.20 -12.22
C PRO A 18 -20.91 -5.22 -13.39
N ALA A 19 -21.45 -5.15 -14.61
CA ALA A 19 -20.70 -5.22 -15.86
C ALA A 19 -19.82 -3.99 -16.05
N GLY A 20 -18.69 -3.95 -15.35
CA GLY A 20 -17.71 -2.88 -15.41
C GLY A 20 -18.19 -1.57 -14.78
N HIS A 21 -17.26 -0.86 -14.15
CA HIS A 21 -17.41 0.57 -13.99
C HIS A 21 -16.99 1.17 -15.33
N GLY A 22 -17.89 1.93 -15.96
CA GLY A 22 -17.71 2.48 -17.30
C GLY A 22 -16.41 3.29 -17.44
N GLY A 23 -15.82 3.20 -18.63
CA GLY A 23 -14.53 3.78 -18.97
C GLY A 23 -14.40 5.25 -18.57
N SER A 24 -13.49 5.50 -17.65
CA SER A 24 -13.16 6.86 -17.21
C SER A 24 -12.00 7.41 -18.05
N GLY A 25 -12.24 8.46 -18.85
CA GLY A 25 -11.17 9.34 -19.37
C GLY A 25 -9.99 8.64 -20.07
N GLY A 26 -10.25 7.55 -20.80
CA GLY A 26 -9.24 6.77 -21.51
C GLY A 26 -8.40 5.82 -20.65
N PHE A 27 -8.63 5.71 -19.33
CA PHE A 27 -7.95 4.73 -18.47
C PHE A 27 -8.45 3.29 -18.72
N GLU A 28 -7.59 2.31 -18.48
CA GLU A 28 -7.94 0.88 -18.53
C GLU A 28 -8.42 0.42 -17.14
N ASP A 29 -9.73 0.40 -16.95
CA ASP A 29 -10.34 -0.02 -15.67
C ASP A 29 -10.14 -1.54 -15.40
N PRO A 30 -10.14 -1.96 -14.12
CA PRO A 30 -10.13 -3.38 -13.78
C PRO A 30 -11.32 -4.11 -14.38
N ALA A 31 -11.09 -5.31 -14.91
CA ALA A 31 -12.13 -6.10 -15.56
C ALA A 31 -11.92 -7.60 -15.36
N VAL A 32 -12.94 -8.41 -15.65
CA VAL A 32 -12.77 -9.86 -15.77
C VAL A 32 -11.73 -10.17 -16.85
N LEU A 33 -10.84 -11.13 -16.59
CA LEU A 33 -9.91 -11.64 -17.60
C LEU A 33 -10.70 -12.25 -18.77
N ARG A 34 -10.50 -11.74 -19.98
CA ARG A 34 -11.15 -12.26 -21.19
C ARG A 34 -10.13 -12.91 -22.14
N PRO A 35 -10.55 -13.76 -23.09
CA PRO A 35 -9.64 -14.39 -24.05
C PRO A 35 -8.67 -13.41 -24.76
N PRO A 36 -9.06 -12.18 -25.16
CA PRO A 36 -8.12 -11.21 -25.75
C PRO A 36 -7.02 -10.74 -24.79
N ASP A 37 -7.23 -10.81 -23.48
CA ASP A 37 -6.21 -10.44 -22.49
C ASP A 37 -5.09 -11.49 -22.42
N LEU A 38 -5.33 -12.74 -22.85
CA LEU A 38 -4.36 -13.83 -22.78
C LEU A 38 -3.10 -13.61 -23.62
N GLY A 39 -3.13 -12.63 -24.54
CA GLY A 39 -1.96 -12.19 -25.30
C GLY A 39 -0.98 -11.30 -24.52
N ARG A 40 -1.31 -10.92 -23.27
CA ARG A 40 -0.46 -10.09 -22.39
C ARG A 40 0.09 -10.91 -21.22
N ALA A 41 1.19 -10.43 -20.65
CA ALA A 41 1.73 -10.98 -19.41
C ALA A 41 0.90 -10.51 -18.21
N TRP A 42 0.50 -11.45 -17.37
CA TRP A 42 -0.28 -11.22 -16.16
C TRP A 42 0.32 -12.00 -14.99
N HIS A 43 0.48 -11.29 -13.87
CA HIS A 43 1.02 -11.83 -12.63
C HIS A 43 -0.03 -11.71 -11.52
N ARG A 44 -0.23 -12.79 -10.77
CA ARG A 44 -1.11 -12.73 -9.59
C ARG A 44 -0.50 -11.76 -8.60
N ASP A 45 -1.30 -10.80 -8.16
CA ASP A 45 -0.84 -9.79 -7.23
C ASP A 45 -0.66 -10.38 -5.83
N PHE A 46 0.47 -10.08 -5.19
CA PHE A 46 0.82 -10.63 -3.89
C PHE A 46 0.19 -9.85 -2.73
N HIS A 47 -0.33 -8.63 -2.95
CA HIS A 47 -1.03 -7.85 -1.92
C HIS A 47 -2.42 -8.42 -1.65
N TYR A 48 -3.00 -9.15 -2.62
CA TYR A 48 -4.29 -9.82 -2.50
C TYR A 48 -4.15 -11.36 -2.52
N PRO A 49 -3.38 -11.97 -1.59
CA PRO A 49 -3.10 -13.40 -1.64
C PRO A 49 -4.38 -14.25 -1.44
N ARG A 50 -5.39 -13.69 -0.76
CA ARG A 50 -6.69 -14.31 -0.48
C ARG A 50 -7.78 -13.93 -1.51
N GLY A 51 -7.44 -13.13 -2.51
CA GLY A 51 -8.40 -12.48 -3.40
C GLY A 51 -9.04 -11.25 -2.77
N VAL A 52 -9.97 -10.62 -3.49
CA VAL A 52 -10.69 -9.42 -3.07
C VAL A 52 -12.17 -9.71 -2.87
N VAL A 53 -12.76 -9.03 -1.89
CA VAL A 53 -14.21 -8.92 -1.74
C VAL A 53 -14.80 -7.92 -2.75
N PRO A 54 -16.12 -7.95 -3.02
CA PRO A 54 -16.77 -7.04 -3.96
C PRO A 54 -16.38 -5.56 -3.79
N LEU A 55 -16.40 -5.07 -2.53
CA LEU A 55 -16.03 -3.70 -2.20
C LEU A 55 -14.54 -3.40 -2.45
N GLY A 56 -13.66 -4.40 -2.32
CA GLY A 56 -12.23 -4.29 -2.53
C GLY A 56 -11.85 -4.05 -4.01
N ALA A 57 -12.71 -4.42 -4.96
CA ALA A 57 -12.47 -4.15 -6.38
C ALA A 57 -12.42 -2.64 -6.69
N ALA A 58 -13.13 -1.80 -5.94
CA ALA A 58 -13.03 -0.35 -6.07
C ALA A 58 -11.63 0.15 -5.68
N LEU A 59 -11.01 -0.46 -4.66
CA LEU A 59 -9.66 -0.10 -4.23
C LEU A 59 -8.59 -0.50 -5.27
N VAL A 60 -8.77 -1.66 -5.91
CA VAL A 60 -7.93 -2.07 -7.04
C VAL A 60 -8.04 -1.07 -8.20
N ALA A 61 -9.24 -0.54 -8.43
CA ALA A 61 -9.47 0.46 -9.47
C ALA A 61 -8.71 1.77 -9.19
N ASP A 62 -8.67 2.22 -7.94
CA ASP A 62 -7.88 3.39 -7.54
C ASP A 62 -6.38 3.17 -7.70
N LEU A 63 -5.88 1.98 -7.33
CA LEU A 63 -4.48 1.58 -7.53
C LEU A 63 -4.09 1.69 -9.01
N VAL A 64 -4.84 1.05 -9.91
CA VAL A 64 -4.50 1.08 -11.34
C VAL A 64 -4.64 2.48 -11.93
N ARG A 65 -5.65 3.26 -11.53
CA ARG A 65 -5.82 4.64 -11.98
C ARG A 65 -4.65 5.52 -11.53
N GLY A 66 -4.20 5.40 -10.28
CA GLY A 66 -3.02 6.11 -9.78
C GLY A 66 -1.78 5.81 -10.61
N ALA A 67 -1.54 4.54 -10.92
CA ALA A 67 -0.41 4.12 -11.75
C ALA A 67 -0.49 4.67 -13.18
N GLN A 68 -1.65 4.54 -13.83
CA GLN A 68 -1.84 5.02 -15.19
C GLN A 68 -1.74 6.56 -15.28
N GLN A 69 -2.25 7.27 -14.27
CA GLN A 69 -2.15 8.73 -14.20
C GLN A 69 -0.71 9.21 -14.01
N ALA A 70 0.06 8.53 -13.15
CA ALA A 70 1.47 8.84 -12.95
C ALA A 70 2.28 8.69 -14.25
N VAL A 71 2.06 7.61 -15.01
CA VAL A 71 2.69 7.41 -16.32
C VAL A 71 2.26 8.47 -17.34
N ARG A 72 0.98 8.81 -17.42
CA ARG A 72 0.48 9.86 -18.33
C ARG A 72 1.08 11.22 -18.04
N THR A 73 1.37 11.50 -16.77
CA THR A 73 2.00 12.75 -16.35
C THR A 73 3.50 12.72 -16.64
N LEU A 74 4.16 11.61 -16.36
CA LEU A 74 5.62 11.50 -16.49
C LEU A 74 6.08 11.37 -17.95
N ARG A 75 5.33 10.67 -18.81
CA ARG A 75 5.62 10.47 -20.25
C ARG A 75 7.04 9.96 -20.55
N LEU A 76 7.63 9.16 -19.66
CA LEU A 76 9.00 8.64 -19.80
C LEU A 76 9.09 7.40 -20.70
N SER A 77 8.14 6.46 -20.57
CA SER A 77 8.15 5.18 -21.26
C SER A 77 6.86 4.93 -22.04
N ALA A 78 6.87 3.90 -22.89
CA ALA A 78 5.68 3.45 -23.61
C ALA A 78 4.77 2.53 -22.78
N SER A 79 5.11 2.27 -21.50
CA SER A 79 4.18 1.60 -20.58
C SER A 79 2.96 2.49 -20.38
N GLY A 80 1.78 1.89 -20.18
CA GLY A 80 0.59 2.63 -19.76
C GLY A 80 0.39 2.69 -18.25
N GLY A 81 1.32 2.15 -17.45
CA GLY A 81 1.14 1.92 -16.01
C GLY A 81 0.56 0.54 -15.74
N LEU A 82 -0.18 0.38 -14.65
CA LEU A 82 -0.78 -0.90 -14.26
C LEU A 82 -2.17 -1.08 -14.87
N ALA A 83 -2.46 -2.30 -15.32
CA ALA A 83 -3.79 -2.79 -15.59
C ALA A 83 -4.10 -3.97 -14.66
N ALA A 84 -5.38 -4.14 -14.31
CA ALA A 84 -5.84 -5.25 -13.49
C ALA A 84 -6.85 -6.11 -14.24
N ARG A 85 -6.74 -7.42 -14.03
CA ARG A 85 -7.76 -8.41 -14.42
C ARG A 85 -8.13 -9.31 -13.26
N PHE A 86 -9.39 -9.71 -13.20
CA PHE A 86 -9.88 -10.66 -12.21
C PHE A 86 -10.03 -12.05 -12.81
N VAL A 87 -9.59 -13.06 -12.06
CA VAL A 87 -9.90 -14.47 -12.30
C VAL A 87 -10.47 -15.03 -10.99
N GLY A 88 -11.79 -15.22 -10.94
CA GLY A 88 -12.50 -15.35 -9.66
C GLY A 88 -12.20 -14.16 -8.74
N PRO A 89 -11.99 -14.35 -7.43
CA PRO A 89 -11.67 -13.24 -6.53
C PRO A 89 -10.23 -12.72 -6.68
N TYR A 90 -9.38 -13.33 -7.50
CA TYR A 90 -7.96 -13.01 -7.54
C TYR A 90 -7.64 -11.90 -8.53
N VAL A 91 -6.77 -10.98 -8.10
CA VAL A 91 -6.25 -9.88 -8.91
C VAL A 91 -5.00 -10.31 -9.65
N TYR A 92 -4.98 -10.05 -10.95
CA TYR A 92 -3.84 -10.21 -11.83
C TYR A 92 -3.44 -8.84 -12.37
N LEU A 93 -2.19 -8.44 -12.14
CA LEU A 93 -1.64 -7.20 -12.68
C LEU A 93 -0.85 -7.45 -13.96
N GLY A 94 -0.94 -6.48 -14.85
CA GLY A 94 -0.18 -6.40 -16.09
C GLY A 94 0.07 -4.94 -16.47
N THR A 95 0.64 -4.72 -17.66
CA THR A 95 0.96 -3.36 -18.14
C THR A 95 -0.19 -2.80 -18.96
N ALA A 96 -0.79 -1.69 -18.54
CA ALA A 96 -1.84 -1.00 -19.30
C ALA A 96 -1.35 -0.52 -20.67
N ARG A 97 -2.27 -0.38 -21.62
CA ARG A 97 -1.95 0.17 -22.96
C ARG A 97 -1.77 1.69 -22.89
N ALA A 98 -0.81 2.20 -23.64
CA ALA A 98 -0.63 3.63 -23.85
C ALA A 98 0.08 3.91 -25.18
N ASP A 99 -0.12 5.12 -25.70
CA ASP A 99 0.63 5.61 -26.84
C ASP A 99 2.05 5.99 -26.42
N PRO A 100 3.07 5.62 -27.22
CA PRO A 100 4.44 5.93 -26.89
C PRO A 100 4.64 7.45 -26.82
N PRO A 101 5.43 7.95 -25.85
CA PRO A 101 5.76 9.36 -25.79
C PRO A 101 6.65 9.78 -26.98
N SER A 102 6.43 10.99 -27.47
CA SER A 102 7.30 11.62 -28.46
C SER A 102 8.72 11.81 -27.90
N ALA A 103 9.70 12.02 -28.79
CA ALA A 103 11.08 12.27 -28.37
C ALA A 103 11.20 13.50 -27.45
N ALA A 104 10.42 14.55 -27.72
CA ALA A 104 10.40 15.77 -26.90
C ALA A 104 9.82 15.52 -25.51
N GLU A 105 8.70 14.79 -25.40
CA GLU A 105 8.11 14.43 -24.10
C GLU A 105 9.07 13.59 -23.25
N ARG A 106 9.72 12.58 -23.86
CA ARG A 106 10.73 11.78 -23.14
C ARG A 106 11.92 12.60 -22.68
N ALA A 107 12.40 13.54 -23.51
CA ALA A 107 13.52 14.41 -23.13
C ALA A 107 13.15 15.31 -21.95
N ALA A 108 11.93 15.87 -21.94
CA ALA A 108 11.41 16.64 -20.82
C ALA A 108 11.24 15.77 -19.55
N ALA A 109 10.73 14.55 -19.69
CA ALA A 109 10.60 13.59 -18.60
C ALA A 109 11.95 13.23 -17.97
N LEU A 110 12.97 12.97 -18.80
CA LEU A 110 14.33 12.69 -18.33
C LEU A 110 14.92 13.87 -17.56
N ALA A 111 14.70 15.11 -18.03
CA ALA A 111 15.12 16.30 -17.30
C ALA A 111 14.38 16.45 -15.95
N ASP A 112 13.07 16.18 -15.92
CA ASP A 112 12.26 16.19 -14.70
C ASP A 112 12.78 15.20 -13.66
N VAL A 113 13.01 13.95 -14.09
CA VAL A 113 13.51 12.86 -13.25
C VAL A 113 14.92 13.16 -12.73
N ARG A 114 15.84 13.65 -13.58
CA ARG A 114 17.20 14.03 -13.16
C ARG A 114 17.20 15.09 -12.06
N GLY A 115 16.27 16.05 -12.12
CA GLY A 115 16.13 17.10 -11.10
C GLY A 115 15.29 16.69 -9.89
N TYR A 116 14.60 15.54 -9.93
CA TYR A 116 13.62 15.16 -8.90
C TYR A 116 14.24 14.93 -7.51
N PRO A 117 15.41 14.28 -7.34
CA PRO A 117 16.01 14.06 -6.03
C PRO A 117 16.19 15.35 -5.21
N ALA A 118 16.54 16.46 -5.86
CA ALA A 118 16.75 17.75 -5.20
C ALA A 118 15.46 18.35 -4.60
N ARG A 119 14.30 18.00 -5.13
CA ARG A 119 12.98 18.50 -4.66
C ARG A 119 12.13 17.43 -3.96
N PHE A 120 12.58 16.17 -3.95
CA PHE A 120 11.82 15.03 -3.42
C PHE A 120 11.31 15.28 -2.00
N ARG A 121 12.19 15.70 -1.06
CA ARG A 121 11.79 15.90 0.34
C ARG A 121 10.66 16.93 0.49
N GLY A 122 10.73 18.04 -0.24
CA GLY A 122 9.69 19.07 -0.21
C GLY A 122 8.38 18.57 -0.82
N HIS A 123 8.46 17.89 -1.97
CA HIS A 123 7.28 17.30 -2.62
C HIS A 123 6.60 16.26 -1.71
N TRP A 124 7.38 15.34 -1.13
CA TRP A 124 6.88 14.30 -0.24
C TRP A 124 6.28 14.88 1.04
N ALA A 125 6.94 15.86 1.67
CA ALA A 125 6.42 16.51 2.88
C ALA A 125 5.06 17.19 2.62
N ALA A 126 4.91 17.88 1.49
CA ALA A 126 3.65 18.51 1.12
C ALA A 126 2.54 17.47 0.86
N ALA A 127 2.83 16.43 0.07
CA ALA A 127 1.85 15.38 -0.25
C ALA A 127 1.44 14.58 1.00
N ARG A 128 2.40 14.29 1.89
CA ARG A 128 2.14 13.65 3.18
C ARG A 128 1.26 14.53 4.07
N ALA A 129 1.57 15.82 4.19
CA ALA A 129 0.76 16.75 5.00
C ALA A 129 -0.68 16.88 4.47
N GLU A 130 -0.87 16.90 3.15
CA GLU A 130 -2.20 16.87 2.51
C GLU A 130 -2.98 15.62 2.93
N LEU A 131 -2.37 14.44 2.79
CA LEU A 131 -3.03 13.16 3.09
C LEU A 131 -3.33 13.00 4.59
N GLU A 132 -2.37 13.35 5.45
CA GLU A 132 -2.55 13.28 6.91
C GLU A 132 -3.66 14.23 7.39
N ALA A 133 -3.78 15.43 6.80
CA ALA A 133 -4.86 16.35 7.14
C ALA A 133 -6.24 15.75 6.82
N ARG A 134 -6.39 15.18 5.62
CA ARG A 134 -7.64 14.54 5.21
C ARG A 134 -7.95 13.28 6.00
N LEU A 135 -6.94 12.49 6.35
CA LEU A 135 -7.13 11.30 7.18
C LEU A 135 -7.61 11.70 8.58
N ARG A 136 -7.01 12.71 9.21
CA ARG A 136 -7.47 13.23 10.51
C ARG A 136 -8.92 13.70 10.47
N GLU A 137 -9.35 14.35 9.39
CA GLU A 137 -10.76 14.74 9.22
C GLU A 137 -11.70 13.54 9.18
N LEU A 138 -11.29 12.43 8.57
CA LEU A 138 -12.07 11.18 8.54
C LEU A 138 -12.10 10.53 9.93
N GLU A 139 -10.96 10.42 10.60
CA GLU A 139 -10.82 9.79 11.92
C GLU A 139 -11.59 10.53 13.03
N GLN A 140 -11.79 11.85 12.89
CA GLN A 140 -12.51 12.68 13.86
C GLN A 140 -14.01 12.82 13.55
N ALA A 141 -14.48 12.24 12.45
CA ALA A 141 -15.89 12.31 12.07
C ALA A 141 -16.75 11.47 13.05
N PRO A 142 -17.91 11.99 13.53
CA PRO A 142 -18.81 11.24 14.41
C PRO A 142 -19.69 10.30 13.55
N VAL A 143 -19.06 9.28 12.97
CA VAL A 143 -19.69 8.36 12.00
C VAL A 143 -20.91 7.66 12.60
N GLU A 144 -20.89 7.41 13.91
CA GLU A 144 -21.97 6.80 14.68
C GLU A 144 -23.25 7.64 14.71
N ASP A 145 -23.13 8.96 14.54
CA ASP A 145 -24.24 9.91 14.57
C ASP A 145 -24.77 10.25 13.16
N PHE A 146 -24.17 9.71 12.09
CA PHE A 146 -24.54 10.03 10.72
C PHE A 146 -25.84 9.36 10.27
N ASP A 147 -26.70 10.14 9.62
CA ASP A 147 -27.82 9.60 8.85
C ASP A 147 -27.33 8.95 7.54
N PRO A 148 -28.16 8.15 6.83
CA PRO A 148 -27.71 7.45 5.64
C PRO A 148 -27.12 8.35 4.53
N PRO A 149 -27.69 9.53 4.22
CA PRO A 149 -27.05 10.49 3.30
C PRO A 149 -25.67 10.98 3.77
N ALA A 150 -25.52 11.33 5.05
CA ALA A 150 -24.23 11.76 5.61
C ALA A 150 -23.19 10.62 5.57
N LEU A 151 -23.60 9.39 5.87
CA LEU A 151 -22.75 8.21 5.76
C LEU A 151 -22.29 7.97 4.32
N GLY A 152 -23.19 8.14 3.34
CA GLY A 152 -22.84 8.07 1.92
C GLY A 152 -21.81 9.13 1.51
N ALA A 153 -21.97 10.36 1.99
CA ALA A 153 -21.01 11.44 1.74
C ALA A 153 -19.65 11.22 2.43
N TYR A 154 -19.66 10.67 3.64
CA TYR A 154 -18.45 10.28 4.36
C TYR A 154 -17.68 9.20 3.60
N LEU A 155 -18.37 8.16 3.15
CA LEU A 155 -17.76 7.07 2.42
C LEU A 155 -17.21 7.53 1.05
N ALA A 156 -17.93 8.42 0.35
CA ALA A 156 -17.44 9.09 -0.85
C ALA A 156 -16.13 9.86 -0.60
N ARG A 157 -16.02 10.57 0.53
CA ARG A 157 -14.80 11.27 0.92
C ARG A 157 -13.66 10.30 1.26
N ALA A 158 -13.95 9.20 1.97
CA ALA A 158 -12.97 8.17 2.26
C ALA A 158 -12.37 7.57 0.98
N TRP A 159 -13.20 7.27 -0.03
CA TRP A 159 -12.71 6.83 -1.34
C TRP A 159 -11.87 7.87 -2.07
N GLN A 160 -12.22 9.15 -1.98
CA GLN A 160 -11.39 10.21 -2.57
C GLN A 160 -10.01 10.31 -1.91
N VAL A 161 -9.93 10.14 -0.59
CA VAL A 161 -8.65 10.10 0.14
C VAL A 161 -7.84 8.88 -0.27
N HIS A 162 -8.46 7.70 -0.35
CA HIS A 162 -7.82 6.48 -0.82
C HIS A 162 -7.28 6.62 -2.26
N ALA A 163 -8.09 7.12 -3.19
CA ALA A 163 -7.68 7.36 -4.57
C ALA A 163 -6.51 8.36 -4.64
N ARG A 164 -6.56 9.45 -3.87
CA ARG A 164 -5.48 10.43 -3.80
C ARG A 164 -4.19 9.84 -3.24
N ALA A 165 -4.27 8.96 -2.24
CA ALA A 165 -3.11 8.27 -1.69
C ALA A 165 -2.38 7.42 -2.75
N TRP A 166 -3.12 6.67 -3.58
CA TRP A 166 -2.53 5.91 -4.69
C TRP A 166 -1.96 6.80 -5.79
N GLN A 167 -2.62 7.92 -6.12
CA GLN A 167 -2.07 8.89 -7.07
C GLN A 167 -0.72 9.42 -6.58
N VAL A 168 -0.65 9.91 -5.33
CA VAL A 168 0.59 10.39 -4.73
C VAL A 168 1.66 9.28 -4.69
N HIS A 169 1.27 8.07 -4.29
CA HIS A 169 2.17 6.92 -4.24
C HIS A 169 2.86 6.68 -5.58
N PHE A 170 2.09 6.51 -6.66
CA PHE A 170 2.68 6.25 -7.98
C PHE A 170 3.39 7.47 -8.57
N GLU A 171 2.87 8.68 -8.33
CA GLU A 171 3.47 9.93 -8.77
C GLU A 171 4.90 10.10 -8.23
N VAL A 172 5.08 9.82 -6.94
CA VAL A 172 6.37 9.90 -6.25
C VAL A 172 7.23 8.69 -6.59
N MET A 173 6.68 7.48 -6.47
CA MET A 173 7.42 6.23 -6.65
C MET A 173 7.99 6.12 -8.07
N TYR A 174 7.21 6.41 -9.11
CA TYR A 174 7.71 6.27 -10.49
C TYR A 174 8.83 7.26 -10.81
N ARG A 175 8.80 8.47 -10.27
CA ARG A 175 9.92 9.42 -10.41
C ARG A 175 11.15 8.96 -9.64
N LEU A 176 10.99 8.46 -8.41
CA LEU A 176 12.10 7.92 -7.63
C LEU A 176 12.72 6.69 -8.31
N LEU A 177 11.90 5.75 -8.78
CA LEU A 177 12.36 4.57 -9.51
C LEU A 177 13.10 4.99 -10.78
N ALA A 178 12.53 5.89 -11.60
CA ALA A 178 13.23 6.39 -12.78
C ALA A 178 14.55 7.10 -12.43
N SER A 179 14.60 7.85 -11.33
CA SER A 179 15.81 8.51 -10.86
C SER A 179 16.86 7.49 -10.43
N HIS A 180 16.44 6.45 -9.71
CA HIS A 180 17.28 5.34 -9.28
C HIS A 180 17.90 4.61 -10.48
N GLU A 181 17.09 4.28 -11.49
CA GLU A 181 17.59 3.59 -12.69
C GLU A 181 18.59 4.47 -13.46
N LEU A 182 18.34 5.78 -13.59
CA LEU A 182 19.29 6.70 -14.22
C LEU A 182 20.63 6.78 -13.47
N ILE A 183 20.59 6.89 -12.14
CA ILE A 183 21.80 6.92 -11.32
C ILE A 183 22.56 5.60 -11.43
N ARG A 184 21.85 4.46 -11.39
CA ARG A 184 22.47 3.14 -11.58
C ARG A 184 23.17 3.04 -12.92
N ASP A 185 22.52 3.46 -14.00
CA ASP A 185 23.09 3.37 -15.35
C ASP A 185 24.30 4.31 -15.51
N GLU A 186 24.25 5.52 -14.94
CA GLU A 186 25.38 6.46 -14.93
C GLU A 186 26.58 5.92 -14.12
N LEU A 187 26.35 5.35 -12.94
CA LEU A 187 27.40 4.76 -12.10
C LEU A 187 27.99 3.49 -12.71
N ALA A 188 27.17 2.64 -13.33
CA ALA A 188 27.65 1.49 -14.08
C ALA A 188 28.55 1.91 -15.25
N GLY A 189 28.22 3.02 -15.94
CA GLY A 189 29.08 3.62 -16.97
C GLY A 189 30.44 4.12 -16.45
N LEU A 190 30.55 4.39 -15.15
CA LEU A 190 31.79 4.76 -14.46
C LEU A 190 32.53 3.56 -13.85
N GLY A 191 32.02 2.34 -14.02
CA GLY A 191 32.64 1.11 -13.50
C GLY A 191 32.29 0.78 -12.06
N VAL A 192 31.28 1.42 -11.46
CA VAL A 192 30.76 1.07 -10.13
C VAL A 192 29.90 -0.18 -10.25
N ASP A 193 30.21 -1.22 -9.49
CA ASP A 193 29.42 -2.46 -9.49
C ASP A 193 28.17 -2.38 -8.59
N GLY A 194 27.32 -3.41 -8.67
CA GLY A 194 26.05 -3.45 -7.92
C GLY A 194 26.21 -3.46 -6.40
N ASP A 195 27.29 -4.07 -5.87
CA ASP A 195 27.53 -4.17 -4.42
C ASP A 195 28.07 -2.86 -3.86
N GLU A 196 28.87 -2.13 -4.65
CA GLU A 196 29.28 -0.76 -4.34
C GLU A 196 28.10 0.21 -4.42
N LEU A 197 27.23 0.07 -5.42
CA LEU A 197 26.00 0.87 -5.53
C LEU A 197 25.08 0.72 -4.30
N LEU A 198 24.85 -0.51 -3.83
CA LEU A 198 24.03 -0.77 -2.64
C LEU A 198 24.64 -0.15 -1.37
N ARG A 199 25.98 -0.09 -1.28
CA ARG A 199 26.68 0.58 -0.17
C ARG A 199 26.58 2.11 -0.25
N LEU A 200 26.61 2.68 -1.45
CA LEU A 200 26.50 4.11 -1.70
C LEU A 200 25.07 4.63 -1.49
N LEU A 201 24.07 3.83 -1.86
CA LEU A 201 22.65 4.12 -1.66
C LEU A 201 22.22 3.71 -0.25
N HIS A 202 22.76 4.40 0.77
CA HIS A 202 22.27 4.23 2.13
C HIS A 202 20.81 4.71 2.20
N ALA A 203 19.90 3.80 2.55
CA ALA A 203 18.50 4.16 2.78
C ALA A 203 18.40 4.98 4.07
N GLU A 204 17.87 6.21 3.96
CA GLU A 204 17.47 6.97 5.14
C GLU A 204 16.39 6.22 5.93
N ASP A 205 16.30 6.52 7.22
CA ASP A 205 15.22 6.00 8.05
C ASP A 205 13.86 6.30 7.43
N ASN A 206 13.02 5.27 7.37
CA ASN A 206 11.66 5.36 6.85
C ASN A 206 10.66 4.88 7.90
N SER A 207 9.37 5.15 7.65
CA SER A 207 8.31 4.85 8.62
C SER A 207 8.17 3.36 8.92
N VAL A 208 8.51 2.47 7.99
CA VAL A 208 8.50 1.01 8.20
C VAL A 208 9.57 0.63 9.21
N LEU A 209 10.83 1.03 8.97
CA LEU A 209 11.94 0.79 9.90
C LEU A 209 11.68 1.40 11.28
N ALA A 210 11.09 2.61 11.33
CA ALA A 210 10.71 3.24 12.59
C ALA A 210 9.66 2.41 13.35
N GLY A 211 8.67 1.84 12.64
CA GLY A 211 7.68 0.93 13.22
C GLY A 211 8.29 -0.36 13.78
N ASP A 212 9.19 -1.00 13.03
CA ASP A 212 9.88 -2.23 13.45
C ASP A 212 10.74 -2.01 14.71
N ARG A 213 11.43 -0.87 14.78
CA ARG A 213 12.18 -0.46 15.97
C ARG A 213 11.25 -0.18 17.15
N ALA A 214 10.09 0.43 16.93
CA ALA A 214 9.12 0.67 17.98
C ALA A 214 8.54 -0.64 18.53
N LEU A 215 8.25 -1.63 17.68
CA LEU A 215 7.87 -2.98 18.11
C LEU A 215 8.97 -3.66 18.93
N SER A 216 10.23 -3.54 18.50
CA SER A 216 11.38 -4.07 19.22
C SER A 216 11.58 -3.38 20.58
N ALA A 217 11.33 -2.07 20.66
CA ALA A 217 11.36 -1.32 21.90
C ALA A 217 10.27 -1.78 22.89
N LEU A 218 9.05 -2.07 22.41
CA LEU A 218 7.97 -2.64 23.22
C LEU A 218 8.34 -4.02 23.78
N ALA A 219 8.95 -4.89 22.97
CA ALA A 219 9.44 -6.19 23.43
C ALA A 219 10.53 -6.03 24.50
N ALA A 220 11.52 -5.16 24.27
CA ALA A 220 12.56 -4.87 25.26
C ALA A 220 11.98 -4.28 26.56
N SER A 221 10.94 -3.44 26.46
CA SER A 221 10.23 -2.86 27.60
C SER A 221 9.49 -3.92 28.42
N ALA A 222 8.75 -4.82 27.76
CA ALA A 222 8.09 -5.95 28.41
C ALA A 222 9.07 -6.83 29.19
N ARG A 223 10.28 -7.06 28.63
CA ARG A 223 11.34 -7.82 29.30
C ARG A 223 11.83 -7.11 30.56
N ARG A 224 12.10 -5.81 30.50
CA ARG A 224 12.55 -5.01 31.66
C ARG A 224 11.49 -4.94 32.76
N ALA A 225 10.22 -4.90 32.38
CA ALA A 225 9.09 -4.89 33.31
C ALA A 225 8.75 -6.27 33.90
N GLY A 226 9.49 -7.34 33.56
CA GLY A 226 9.24 -8.69 34.06
C GLY A 226 7.97 -9.35 33.50
N LEU A 227 7.39 -8.80 32.43
CA LEU A 227 6.12 -9.25 31.85
C LEU A 227 6.26 -10.45 30.91
N ALA A 228 7.49 -10.91 30.63
CA ALA A 228 7.74 -11.97 29.64
C ALA A 228 6.95 -13.25 29.90
N HIS A 229 6.74 -13.62 31.16
CA HIS A 229 5.93 -14.78 31.54
C HIS A 229 4.49 -14.68 31.01
N LEU A 230 3.90 -13.47 30.98
CA LEU A 230 2.60 -13.25 30.39
C LEU A 230 2.63 -13.54 28.88
N PHE A 231 3.66 -13.15 28.15
CA PHE A 231 3.71 -13.44 26.71
C PHE A 231 3.89 -14.92 26.38
N THR A 232 4.39 -15.75 27.31
CA THR A 232 4.61 -17.18 27.11
C THR A 232 3.34 -18.02 27.24
N GLU A 233 2.39 -17.60 28.07
CA GLU A 233 1.14 -18.36 28.24
C GLU A 233 0.28 -18.26 26.97
N HIS A 234 -0.32 -19.39 26.56
CA HIS A 234 -1.14 -19.50 25.36
C HIS A 234 -2.65 -19.52 25.67
N SER A 235 -3.06 -19.01 26.83
CA SER A 235 -4.45 -19.02 27.27
C SER A 235 -5.21 -17.77 26.80
N GLY A 236 -5.77 -17.86 25.59
CA GLY A 236 -6.69 -16.84 25.05
C GLY A 236 -6.01 -15.51 24.64
N PRO A 237 -6.80 -14.44 24.45
CA PRO A 237 -6.30 -13.13 24.01
C PRO A 237 -5.33 -12.52 25.02
N LEU A 238 -4.26 -11.89 24.54
CA LEU A 238 -3.17 -11.37 25.36
C LEU A 238 -3.52 -10.01 25.97
N LEU A 239 -4.24 -9.14 25.25
CA LEU A 239 -4.58 -7.79 25.71
C LEU A 239 -5.41 -7.80 27.00
N PRO A 240 -6.51 -8.57 27.13
CA PRO A 240 -7.29 -8.59 28.37
C PRO A 240 -6.51 -9.14 29.56
N ARG A 241 -5.53 -10.02 29.32
CA ARG A 241 -4.68 -10.60 30.36
C ARG A 241 -3.66 -9.60 30.88
N LEU A 242 -3.00 -8.88 29.97
CA LEU A 242 -2.15 -7.75 30.33
C LEU A 242 -2.94 -6.69 31.10
N ALA A 243 -4.16 -6.36 30.65
CA ALA A 243 -5.01 -5.35 31.30
C ALA A 243 -5.41 -5.69 32.75
N ARG A 244 -5.42 -6.96 33.12
CA ARG A 244 -5.72 -7.42 34.49
C ARG A 244 -4.49 -7.45 35.41
N HIS A 245 -3.29 -7.30 34.85
CA HIS A 245 -2.06 -7.38 35.61
C HIS A 245 -1.54 -5.98 35.96
N GLU A 246 -1.50 -5.64 37.24
CA GLU A 246 -1.14 -4.29 37.70
C GLU A 246 0.25 -3.85 37.19
N ALA A 247 1.23 -4.75 37.21
CA ALA A 247 2.58 -4.47 36.70
C ALA A 247 2.64 -4.16 35.18
N ALA A 248 1.58 -4.46 34.42
CA ALA A 248 1.52 -4.18 32.99
C ALA A 248 0.96 -2.77 32.68
N ALA A 249 0.47 -2.02 33.66
CA ALA A 249 -0.20 -0.74 33.42
C ALA A 249 0.67 0.28 32.67
N ALA A 250 1.94 0.42 33.07
CA ALA A 250 2.89 1.32 32.40
C ALA A 250 3.20 0.86 30.96
N TRP A 251 3.44 -0.44 30.79
CA TRP A 251 3.70 -1.02 29.47
C TRP A 251 2.49 -0.88 28.53
N LEU A 252 1.27 -1.03 29.05
CA LEU A 252 0.04 -0.80 28.27
C LEU A 252 -0.13 0.66 27.86
N ALA A 253 0.39 1.62 28.62
CA ALA A 253 0.43 3.01 28.20
C ALA A 253 1.37 3.19 27.00
N GLU A 254 2.58 2.63 27.05
CA GLU A 254 3.53 2.62 25.92
C GLU A 254 2.92 1.95 24.67
N PHE A 255 2.20 0.84 24.86
CA PHE A 255 1.52 0.15 23.78
C PHE A 255 0.39 0.98 23.16
N ARG A 256 -0.36 1.74 23.95
CA ARG A 256 -1.37 2.69 23.42
C ARG A 256 -0.74 3.84 22.63
N GLU A 257 0.38 4.37 23.10
CA GLU A 257 1.15 5.39 22.37
C GLU A 257 1.66 4.84 21.02
N PHE A 258 2.12 3.60 21.01
CA PHE A 258 2.49 2.90 19.77
C PHE A 258 1.29 2.79 18.82
N LEU A 259 0.12 2.39 19.30
CA LEU A 259 -1.10 2.30 18.47
C LEU A 259 -1.57 3.67 17.99
N ALA A 260 -1.37 4.74 18.76
CA ALA A 260 -1.71 6.10 18.31
C ALA A 260 -0.89 6.55 17.09
N VAL A 261 0.34 6.02 16.93
CA VAL A 261 1.23 6.37 15.81
C VAL A 261 1.14 5.36 14.66
N TYR A 262 1.05 4.07 14.98
CA TYR A 262 1.17 2.97 14.02
C TYR A 262 -0.11 2.14 13.86
N GLY A 263 -1.18 2.47 14.57
CA GLY A 263 -2.42 1.69 14.66
C GLY A 263 -3.15 1.52 13.32
N GLN A 264 -2.98 2.43 12.37
CA GLN A 264 -3.58 2.33 11.03
C GLN A 264 -2.86 1.32 10.10
N ARG A 265 -1.81 0.65 10.57
CA ARG A 265 -1.16 -0.43 9.81
C ARG A 265 -2.02 -1.69 9.83
N CYS A 266 -1.87 -2.50 8.79
CA CYS A 266 -2.54 -3.78 8.62
C CYS A 266 -1.59 -4.77 7.92
N ASP A 267 -1.81 -6.07 8.14
CA ASP A 267 -1.04 -7.15 7.51
C ASP A 267 -1.38 -7.36 6.02
N ALA A 268 -2.54 -6.89 5.57
CA ALA A 268 -3.03 -7.05 4.21
C ALA A 268 -3.43 -5.70 3.61
N LEU A 269 -2.49 -5.08 2.89
CA LEU A 269 -2.69 -3.79 2.22
C LEU A 269 -3.85 -3.90 1.20
N GLY A 270 -4.94 -3.18 1.45
CA GLY A 270 -6.10 -3.12 0.56
C GLY A 270 -7.14 -4.23 0.75
N ASP A 271 -6.99 -5.09 1.76
CA ASP A 271 -8.02 -6.06 2.14
C ASP A 271 -8.96 -5.46 3.19
N LEU A 272 -10.15 -5.05 2.76
CA LEU A 272 -11.18 -4.47 3.62
C LEU A 272 -11.76 -5.44 4.66
N THR A 273 -11.42 -6.72 4.59
CA THR A 273 -11.86 -7.71 5.58
C THR A 273 -10.89 -7.85 6.76
N ARG A 274 -9.77 -7.11 6.72
CA ARG A 274 -8.72 -7.18 7.73
C ARG A 274 -8.73 -5.93 8.60
N PRO A 275 -8.81 -6.09 9.93
CA PRO A 275 -8.72 -4.95 10.82
C PRO A 275 -7.30 -4.40 10.81
N SER A 276 -7.21 -3.08 10.94
CA SER A 276 -6.00 -2.37 11.33
C SER A 276 -5.55 -2.78 12.75
N TRP A 277 -4.32 -2.43 13.11
CA TRP A 277 -3.76 -2.71 14.44
C TRP A 277 -4.51 -2.02 15.58
N VAL A 278 -5.18 -0.90 15.32
CA VAL A 278 -6.02 -0.24 16.34
C VAL A 278 -7.37 -0.95 16.52
N GLU A 279 -7.93 -1.50 15.44
CA GLU A 279 -9.18 -2.28 15.48
C GLU A 279 -8.96 -3.68 16.09
N ASP A 280 -7.81 -4.30 15.83
CA ASP A 280 -7.39 -5.58 16.42
C ASP A 280 -5.96 -5.52 16.97
N PRO A 281 -5.80 -5.05 18.22
CA PRO A 281 -4.48 -4.92 18.85
C PRO A 281 -3.77 -6.26 19.14
N GLU A 282 -4.45 -7.41 19.01
CA GLU A 282 -3.81 -8.71 19.18
C GLU A 282 -2.75 -8.95 18.08
N GLN A 283 -2.92 -8.36 16.89
CA GLN A 283 -1.95 -8.49 15.79
C GLN A 283 -0.56 -7.95 16.15
N PRO A 284 -0.39 -6.66 16.52
CA PRO A 284 0.92 -6.15 16.94
C PRO A 284 1.40 -6.80 18.25
N LEU A 285 0.50 -7.25 19.14
CA LEU A 285 0.89 -8.02 20.32
C LEU A 285 1.55 -9.36 19.96
N ALA A 286 1.07 -10.05 18.91
CA ALA A 286 1.70 -11.25 18.40
C ALA A 286 3.10 -10.96 17.84
N LEU A 287 3.31 -9.81 17.19
CA LEU A 287 4.64 -9.38 16.74
C LEU A 287 5.59 -9.12 17.92
N VAL A 288 5.12 -8.39 18.95
CA VAL A 288 5.88 -8.17 20.19
C VAL A 288 6.23 -9.49 20.85
N ARG A 289 5.28 -10.43 20.91
CA ARG A 289 5.51 -11.78 21.42
C ARG A 289 6.62 -12.50 20.67
N MET A 290 6.61 -12.47 19.33
CA MET A 290 7.66 -13.08 18.52
C MET A 290 9.03 -12.46 18.79
N LEU A 291 9.12 -11.13 18.87
CA LEU A 291 10.37 -10.42 19.17
C LEU A 291 10.86 -10.61 20.60
N LEU A 292 9.96 -10.89 21.54
CA LEU A 292 10.27 -11.11 22.95
C LEU A 292 10.74 -12.54 23.22
N LEU A 293 10.14 -13.53 22.54
CA LEU A 293 10.36 -14.95 22.78
C LEU A 293 11.30 -15.63 21.76
N GLY A 294 11.47 -15.04 20.58
CA GLY A 294 12.48 -15.44 19.59
C GLY A 294 13.86 -14.89 19.94
#